data_AF-A0A2D8EUQ9-F1
#
_entry.id   AF-A0A2D8EUQ9-F1
#
_cell.length_a   1.000
_cell.length_b   1.000
_cell.length_c   1.000
_cell.angle_alpha   90.00
_cell.angle_beta   90.00
_cell.angle_gamma   90.00
#
_symmetry.space_group_name_H-M   'P 1'
#
loop_
_entity.id
_entity.type
_entity.pdbx_description
1 polymer ?
#
loop_
_entity_poly.entity_id
_entity_poly.type
_entity_poly.pdbx_seq_one_letter_code
_entity_poly.pdbx_strand_id
1 'polypeptide(L)' 'MKLKAYMVLKGIRQVDLAELLKVNQSSINKWLYKKSLPSGKHMIEIYKLTKGEVNLKDWM' A
#
# COMPACT_ATOMS: atom_id res chain seq x y z
N MET A 1 2.30 -8.76 -6.15
CA MET A 1 3.65 -8.27 -5.75
C MET A 1 3.54 -7.48 -4.45
N LYS A 2 4.61 -7.37 -3.66
CA LYS A 2 4.56 -6.57 -2.42
C LYS A 2 4.43 -5.07 -2.73
N LEU A 3 3.66 -4.33 -1.92
CA LEU A 3 3.38 -2.89 -2.11
C LEU A 3 4.65 -2.05 -2.28
N LYS A 4 5.70 -2.34 -1.51
CA LYS A 4 6.99 -1.64 -1.62
C LYS A 4 7.59 -1.75 -3.03
N ALA A 5 7.54 -2.93 -3.63
CA ALA A 5 8.07 -3.15 -4.98
C ALA A 5 7.25 -2.39 -6.03
N TYR A 6 5.93 -2.40 -5.91
CA TYR A 6 5.03 -1.64 -6.77
C TYR A 6 5.34 -0.14 -6.73
N MET A 7 5.50 0.42 -5.52
CA MET A 7 5.82 1.84 -5.34
C MET A 7 7.15 2.22 -5.99
N VAL A 8 8.19 1.40 -5.84
CA VAL A 8 9.49 1.62 -6.48
C VAL A 8 9.36 1.56 -8.01
N LEU A 9 8.66 0.55 -8.54
CA LEU A 9 8.45 0.38 -9.98
C LEU A 9 7.73 1.58 -10.61
N LYS A 10 6.72 2.12 -9.92
CA LYS A 10 5.90 3.24 -10.43
C LYS A 10 6.41 4.62 -10.00
N GLY A 11 7.52 4.70 -9.25
CA GLY A 11 8.04 5.97 -8.74
C GLY A 11 7.11 6.68 -7.74
N ILE A 12 6.25 5.93 -7.04
CA ILE A 12 5.26 6.49 -6.09
C ILE A 12 5.94 6.72 -4.74
N ARG A 13 5.85 7.94 -4.20
CA ARG A 13 6.37 8.24 -2.85
C ARG A 13 5.34 7.85 -1.79
N GLN A 14 5.82 7.62 -0.56
CA GLN A 14 4.94 7.27 0.57
C GLN A 14 3.92 8.37 0.88
N VAL A 15 4.28 9.65 0.69
CA VAL A 15 3.38 10.79 0.90
C VAL A 15 2.24 10.78 -0.10
N ASP A 16 2.52 10.53 -1.38
CA ASP A 16 1.51 10.52 -2.43
C ASP A 16 0.50 9.37 -2.20
N LEU A 17 0.99 8.19 -1.83
CA LEU A 17 0.14 7.05 -1.51
C LEU A 17 -0.70 7.30 -0.23
N ALA A 18 -0.14 8.00 0.75
CA ALA A 18 -0.82 8.35 1.98
C ALA A 18 -1.99 9.31 1.72
N GLU A 19 -1.78 10.32 0.86
CA GLU A 19 -2.80 11.27 0.42
C GLU A 19 -3.93 10.56 -0.35
N LEU A 20 -3.58 9.68 -1.31
CA LEU A 20 -4.55 8.91 -2.09
C LEU A 20 -5.43 8.02 -1.21
N LEU A 21 -4.86 7.42 -0.18
CA LEU A 21 -5.56 6.54 0.75
C LEU A 21 -6.15 7.28 1.96
N LYS A 22 -5.97 8.60 2.06
CA LYS A 22 -6.39 9.43 3.20
C LYS A 22 -5.91 8.89 4.55
N VAL A 23 -4.66 8.44 4.61
CA VAL A 23 -3.99 7.96 5.82
C VAL A 23 -2.73 8.76 6.11
N ASN A 24 -2.18 8.62 7.30
CA ASN A 24 -0.89 9.22 7.62
C ASN A 24 0.25 8.45 6.93
N GLN A 25 1.31 9.16 6.53
CA GLN A 25 2.52 8.54 5.96
C GLN A 25 3.12 7.45 6.89
N SER A 26 3.01 7.64 8.21
CA SER A 26 3.42 6.64 9.20
C SER A 26 2.68 5.30 9.06
N SER A 27 1.40 5.33 8.68
CA SER A 27 0.62 4.10 8.41
C SER A 27 1.19 3.35 7.21
N ILE A 28 1.47 4.07 6.11
CA ILE A 28 2.13 3.49 4.93
C ILE A 28 3.48 2.87 5.32
N ASN A 29 4.30 3.60 6.08
CA ASN A 29 5.58 3.09 6.55
C ASN A 29 5.41 1.76 7.33
N LYS A 30 4.48 1.70 8.28
CA LYS A 30 4.20 0.48 9.04
C LYS A 30 3.80 -0.69 8.14
N TRP A 31 2.98 -0.44 7.11
CA TRP A 31 2.58 -1.46 6.14
C TRP A 31 3.74 -1.98 5.30
N LEU A 32 4.62 -1.09 4.83
CA LEU A 32 5.79 -1.46 4.02
C LEU A 32 6.81 -2.30 4.78
N TYR A 33 6.94 -2.05 6.09
CA TYR A 33 7.87 -2.77 6.98
C TYR A 33 7.17 -3.86 7.82
N LYS A 34 5.92 -4.25 7.47
CA LYS A 34 5.13 -5.28 8.15
C LYS A 34 4.96 -5.07 9.67
N LYS A 35 5.07 -3.84 10.17
CA LYS A 35 4.83 -3.50 11.58
C LYS A 35 3.35 -3.53 11.93
N SER A 36 2.49 -3.31 10.95
CA SER A 36 1.04 -3.48 11.04
C SER A 36 0.49 -3.75 9.65
N LEU A 37 -0.69 -4.38 9.57
CA LEU A 37 -1.39 -4.56 8.30
C LEU A 37 -2.36 -3.39 8.04
N PRO A 38 -2.65 -3.07 6.77
CA PRO A 38 -3.80 -2.24 6.43
C PRO A 38 -5.10 -2.92 6.88
N SER A 39 -6.16 -2.14 7.08
CA SER A 39 -7.50 -2.71 7.24
C SER A 39 -7.96 -3.36 5.93
N GLY A 40 -8.93 -4.27 5.98
CA GLY A 40 -9.50 -4.89 4.77
C GLY A 40 -9.99 -3.87 3.75
N LYS A 41 -10.54 -2.73 4.21
CA LYS A 41 -10.91 -1.60 3.35
C LYS A 41 -9.70 -1.03 2.59
N HIS A 42 -8.63 -0.68 3.30
CA HIS A 42 -7.42 -0.13 2.66
C HIS A 42 -6.74 -1.17 1.76
N MET A 43 -6.78 -2.46 2.10
CA MET A 43 -6.26 -3.52 1.21
C MET A 43 -7.03 -3.56 -0.12
N ILE A 44 -8.35 -3.42 -0.10
CA ILE A 44 -9.18 -3.35 -1.31
C ILE A 44 -8.91 -2.06 -2.10
N GLU A 45 -8.73 -0.93 -1.43
CA GLU A 45 -8.39 0.34 -2.09
C GLU A 45 -7.02 0.27 -2.78
N ILE A 46 -6.02 -0.30 -2.10
CA ILE A 46 -4.70 -0.56 -2.69
C ILE A 46 -4.80 -1.51 -3.88
N TYR A 47 -5.59 -2.59 -3.77
CA TYR A 47 -5.83 -3.51 -4.87
C TYR A 47 -6.41 -2.79 -6.10
N LYS A 48 -7.41 -1.91 -5.91
CA LYS A 48 -8.01 -1.11 -6.98
C LYS A 48 -7.02 -0.10 -7.58
N LEU A 49 -6.29 0.66 -6.73
CA LEU A 49 -5.30 1.64 -7.16
C LEU A 49 -4.18 1.00 -7.99
N THR A 50 -3.76 -0.19 -7.59
CA THR A 50 -2.68 -0.93 -8.26
C THR A 50 -3.17 -1.80 -9.42
N LYS A 51 -4.46 -1.74 -9.77
CA LYS A 51 -5.09 -2.58 -10.81
C LYS A 51 -4.80 -4.09 -10.61
N GLY A 52 -4.74 -4.51 -9.36
CA GLY A 52 -4.45 -5.89 -8.97
C GLY A 52 -2.98 -6.30 -8.94
N GLU A 53 -2.04 -5.40 -9.25
CA GLU A 53 -0.60 -5.70 -9.11
C GLU A 53 -0.23 -6.00 -7.64
N VAL A 54 -0.85 -5.29 -6.69
CA VAL A 54 -0.78 -5.60 -5.25
C VAL A 54 -2.07 -6.31 -4.84
N ASN A 55 -1.98 -7.63 -4.64
CA ASN A 55 -3.09 -8.51 -4.31
C ASN A 55 -3.31 -8.60 -2.80
N LEU A 56 -4.51 -9.01 -2.37
CA LEU A 56 -4.82 -9.31 -0.96
C LEU A 56 -3.89 -10.40 -0.39
N LYS A 57 -3.49 -11.37 -1.22
CA LYS A 57 -2.54 -12.43 -0.83
C LYS A 57 -1.12 -11.92 -0.59
N ASP A 58 -0.77 -10.73 -1.10
CA ASP A 58 0.55 -10.13 -0.87
C ASP A 58 0.73 -9.60 0.56
N TRP A 59 -0.31 -9.62 1.39
CA TRP A 59 -0.27 -9.20 2.80
C TRP A 59 -0.05 -10.35 3.78
N MET A 60 -0.17 -11.60 3.31
CA MET A 60 0.24 -12.81 4.03
C MET A 60 1.75 -13.06 3.92
#